data_AF-A0A918VFE1-F1
#
_entry.id   AF-A0A918VFE1-F1
#
_cell.length_a   1.000
_cell.length_b   1.000
_cell.length_c   1.000
_cell.angle_alpha   90.00
_cell.angle_beta   90.00
_cell.angle_gamma   90.00
#
_symmetry.space_group_name_H-M   'P 1'
#
loop_
_entity.id
_entity.type
_entity.pdbx_description
1 polymer ?
#
loop_
_entity_poly.entity_id
_entity_poly.type
_entity_poly.pdbx_seq_one_letter_code
_entity_poly.pdbx_strand_id
1 'polypeptide(L)' 'MYFDAEWEHVFLRLRFGPAYDVLRAPGLDGHRLRLYRLALHLSLVAGPLRLLDGDFPEPGPMRGIAEYNLERALECVAG' A
#
# COMPACT_ATOMS: atom_id res chain seq x y z
N MET A 1 11.08 -5.15 8.21
CA MET A 1 9.93 -4.30 8.57
C MET A 1 9.60 -4.54 10.02
N TYR A 2 9.25 -3.50 10.77
CA TYR A 2 8.65 -3.68 12.08
C TYR A 2 7.20 -4.14 11.87
N PHE A 3 6.78 -5.22 12.53
CA PHE A 3 5.41 -5.74 12.49
C PHE A 3 4.64 -5.18 13.69
N ASP A 4 4.35 -3.89 13.63
CA ASP A 4 3.70 -3.15 14.71
C ASP A 4 2.26 -2.73 14.38
N ALA A 5 1.66 -2.05 15.37
CA ALA A 5 0.40 -1.32 15.30
C ALA A 5 0.12 -0.68 13.94
N GLU A 6 0.99 0.25 13.58
CA GLU A 6 0.82 1.12 12.42
C GLU A 6 0.98 0.39 11.11
N TRP A 7 1.92 -0.56 11.02
CA TRP A 7 2.09 -1.39 9.83
C TRP A 7 0.82 -2.17 9.51
N GLU A 8 0.30 -2.91 10.50
CA GLU A 8 -0.93 -3.70 10.34
C GLU A 8 -2.11 -2.78 10.01
N HIS A 9 -2.18 -1.61 10.63
CA HIS A 9 -3.28 -0.67 10.43
C HIS A 9 -3.38 -0.11 9.00
N VAL A 10 -2.24 0.19 8.39
CA VAL A 10 -2.21 0.63 6.98
C VAL A 10 -2.65 -0.51 6.07
N PHE A 11 -2.19 -1.74 6.32
CA PHE A 11 -2.58 -2.92 5.56
C PHE A 11 -4.09 -3.23 5.66
N LEU A 12 -4.64 -3.22 6.87
CA LEU A 12 -6.07 -3.44 7.10
C LEU A 12 -6.93 -2.38 6.41
N ARG A 13 -6.48 -1.12 6.37
CA ARG A 13 -7.20 -0.07 5.65
C ARG A 13 -7.28 -0.33 4.15
N LEU A 14 -6.19 -0.79 3.54
CA LEU A 14 -6.19 -1.21 2.14
C LEU A 14 -7.15 -2.38 1.91
N ARG A 15 -7.10 -3.39 2.79
CA ARG A 15 -7.85 -4.65 2.61
C ARG A 15 -9.35 -4.50 2.82
N PHE A 16 -9.76 -3.68 3.78
CA PHE A 16 -11.18 -3.57 4.18
C PHE A 16 -11.86 -2.28 3.69
N GLY A 17 -11.11 -1.30 3.16
CA GLY A 17 -11.68 -0.08 2.59
C GLY A 17 -12.66 0.60 3.56
N PRO A 18 -13.91 0.88 3.17
CA PRO A 18 -14.90 1.49 4.08
C PRO A 18 -15.21 0.68 5.34
N ALA A 19 -15.08 -0.65 5.30
CA ALA A 19 -15.35 -1.52 6.44
C ALA A 19 -14.23 -1.49 7.49
N TYR A 20 -13.09 -0.87 7.20
CA TYR A 20 -11.95 -0.78 8.11
C TYR A 20 -12.27 -0.02 9.41
N ASP A 21 -13.25 0.87 9.43
CA ASP A 21 -13.49 1.74 10.59
C ASP A 21 -13.76 0.96 11.89
N VAL A 22 -14.31 -0.26 11.81
CA VAL A 22 -14.52 -1.14 12.97
C VAL A 22 -13.22 -1.72 13.56
N LEU A 23 -12.13 -1.67 12.79
CA LEU A 23 -10.79 -2.18 13.15
C LEU A 23 -9.83 -1.05 13.57
N ARG A 24 -10.32 0.19 13.67
CA ARG A 24 -9.47 1.35 13.99
C ARG A 24 -8.96 1.26 15.42
N ALA A 25 -7.64 1.39 15.59
CA ALA A 25 -6.99 1.53 16.89
C ALA A 25 -6.66 3.00 17.20
N PRO A 26 -6.89 3.49 18.43
CA PRO A 26 -6.48 4.83 18.86
C PRO A 26 -4.97 4.88 19.18
N GLY A 27 -4.41 6.09 19.29
CA GLY A 27 -3.06 6.31 19.82
C GLY A 27 -1.90 5.96 18.89
N LEU A 28 -2.18 5.73 17.60
CA LEU A 28 -1.15 5.39 16.61
C LEU A 28 -0.31 6.60 16.19
N ASP A 29 0.97 6.34 15.93
CA ASP A 29 1.91 7.37 15.48
C ASP A 29 1.63 7.79 14.03
N GLY A 30 1.22 9.05 13.87
CA GLY A 30 0.92 9.64 12.57
C GLY A 30 2.10 9.69 11.59
N HIS A 31 3.34 9.83 12.07
CA HIS A 31 4.54 9.78 11.22
C HIS A 31 4.79 8.37 10.70
N ARG A 32 4.64 7.35 11.55
CA ARG A 32 4.76 5.95 11.14
C ARG A 32 3.66 5.55 10.16
N LEU A 33 2.42 5.99 10.41
CA LEU A 33 1.30 5.76 9.49
C LEU A 33 1.54 6.36 8.09
N ARG A 34 2.12 7.56 8.01
CA ARG A 34 2.50 8.16 6.70
C ARG A 34 3.60 7.35 6.01
N LEU A 35 4.67 6.99 6.75
CA LEU A 35 5.77 6.20 6.24
C LEU A 35 5.30 4.82 5.73
N TYR A 36 4.48 4.11 6.51
CA TYR A 36 4.01 2.79 6.13
C TYR A 36 3.00 2.80 4.99
N ARG A 37 2.21 3.88 4.84
CA ARG A 37 1.37 4.07 3.65
C ARG A 37 2.20 4.22 2.38
N LEU A 38 3.25 5.04 2.44
CA LEU A 38 4.20 5.17 1.33
C LEU A 38 4.86 3.82 1.01
N ALA A 39 5.37 3.12 2.03
CA ALA A 39 6.00 1.81 1.86
C ALA A 39 5.05 0.76 1.27
N LEU A 40 3.77 0.76 1.68
CA LEU A 40 2.75 -0.13 1.13
C LEU A 40 2.53 0.14 -0.37
N HIS A 41 2.31 1.40 -0.76
CA HIS A 41 2.13 1.74 -2.17
C HIS A 41 3.36 1.38 -3.00
N LEU A 42 4.58 1.68 -2.54
CA LEU A 42 5.81 1.27 -3.22
C LEU A 42 5.92 -0.26 -3.38
N SER A 43 5.49 -1.04 -2.38
CA SER A 43 5.48 -2.50 -2.47
C SER A 43 4.50 -3.00 -3.55
N LEU A 44 3.36 -2.31 -3.71
CA LEU A 44 2.35 -2.59 -4.72
C LEU A 44 2.69 -2.04 -6.11
N VAL A 45 3.76 -1.25 -6.23
CA VAL A 45 4.42 -0.98 -7.51
C VAL A 45 5.45 -2.07 -7.81
N ALA A 46 6.34 -2.33 -6.86
CA ALA A 46 7.47 -3.24 -7.06
C ALA A 46 7.05 -4.70 -7.30
N GLY A 47 6.02 -5.18 -6.59
CA GLY A 47 5.50 -6.54 -6.74
C GLY A 47 4.98 -6.82 -8.14
N PRO A 48 3.99 -6.06 -8.64
CA PRO A 48 3.46 -6.24 -9.99
C PRO A 48 4.51 -6.04 -11.10
N LEU A 49 5.42 -5.07 -10.98
CA LEU A 49 6.50 -4.90 -11.95
C LEU A 49 7.42 -6.13 -12.00
N ARG A 50 7.75 -6.71 -10.84
CA ARG A 50 8.54 -7.96 -10.80
C ARG A 50 7.80 -9.14 -11.44
N LEU A 51 6.48 -9.22 -11.31
CA LEU A 51 5.67 -10.24 -11.99
C LEU A 51 5.70 -10.02 -13.51
N LEU A 52 5.65 -8.77 -13.95
CA LEU A 52 5.72 -8.38 -15.37
C LEU A 52 7.09 -8.60 -16.00
N ASP A 53 8.17 -8.65 -15.23
CA ASP A 53 9.49 -9.08 -15.70
C ASP A 53 9.55 -10.59 -16.02
N GLY A 54 8.54 -11.36 -15.58
CA GLY A 54 8.38 -12.79 -15.85
C GLY A 54 7.30 -13.11 -16.88
N ASP A 55 6.80 -14.34 -16.87
CA ASP A 55 5.76 -14.88 -17.77
C ASP A 55 4.35 -14.77 -17.18
N PHE A 56 4.10 -13.76 -16.34
CA PHE A 56 2.83 -13.62 -15.64
C PHE A 56 1.64 -13.54 -16.61
N PRO A 57 0.60 -14.38 -16.43
CA PRO A 57 -0.57 -14.34 -17.30
C PRO A 57 -1.33 -13.02 -17.09
N GLU A 58 -1.81 -12.43 -18.17
CA GLU A 58 -2.59 -11.19 -18.14
C GLU A 58 -1.81 -9.99 -17.54
N PRO A 59 -0.91 -9.36 -18.32
CA PRO A 59 -0.09 -8.25 -17.83
C PRO A 59 -0.88 -6.95 -17.55
N GLY A 60 -2.08 -6.83 -18.14
CA GLY A 60 -2.93 -5.63 -18.02
C GLY A 60 -3.28 -5.30 -16.57
N PRO A 61 -3.91 -6.22 -15.80
CA PRO A 61 -4.19 -6.02 -14.38
C PRO A 61 -2.96 -5.65 -13.55
N MET A 62 -1.80 -6.32 -13.76
CA MET A 62 -0.59 -6.00 -13.01
C MET A 62 -0.07 -4.59 -13.30
N ARG A 63 -0.14 -4.16 -14.57
CA ARG A 63 0.20 -2.79 -14.96
C ARG A 63 -0.73 -1.78 -14.30
N GLY A 64 -2.03 -2.03 -14.30
CA GLY A 64 -3.02 -1.16 -13.66
C GLY A 64 -2.79 -1.02 -12.14
N ILE A 65 -2.43 -2.10 -11.46
CA ILE A 65 -2.06 -2.05 -10.02
C ILE A 65 -0.81 -1.19 -9.82
N ALA A 66 0.22 -1.38 -10.65
CA ALA A 66 1.47 -0.62 -10.53
C ALA A 66 1.24 0.89 -10.78
N GLU A 67 0.51 1.24 -11.84
CA GLU A 67 0.24 2.64 -12.21
C GLU A 67 -0.58 3.35 -11.13
N TYR A 68 -1.67 2.73 -10.66
CA TYR A 68 -2.48 3.30 -9.58
C TYR A 68 -1.66 3.54 -8.30
N ASN A 69 -0.83 2.57 -7.89
CA ASN A 69 -0.04 2.72 -6.66
C ASN A 69 1.13 3.68 -6.83
N LEU A 70 1.64 3.89 -8.05
CA LEU A 70 2.63 4.92 -8.33
C LEU A 70 2.04 6.32 -8.07
N GLU A 71 0.85 6.60 -8.57
CA GLU A 71 0.16 7.87 -8.32
C GLU A 71 -0.05 8.10 -6.81
N ARG A 72 -0.54 7.08 -6.09
CA ARG A 72 -0.72 7.16 -4.62
C ARG A 72 0.60 7.37 -3.87
N ALA A 73 1.70 6.77 -4.32
CA ALA A 73 3.01 6.95 -3.72
C ALA A 73 3.53 8.39 -3.92
N LEU A 74 3.33 8.97 -5.11
CA LEU A 74 3.67 10.37 -5.40
C LEU A 74 2.85 11.34 -4.54
N GLU A 75 1.54 11.08 -4.37
CA GLU A 75 0.68 11.85 -3.46
C GLU A 75 1.16 11.81 -2.01
N CYS A 76 1.74 10.69 -1.56
CA CYS A 76 2.26 10.56 -0.19
C CYS A 76 3.49 11.43 0.10
N VAL A 77 4.24 11.84 -0.93
CA VAL A 77 5.46 12.66 -0.80
C VAL A 77 5.30 14.10 -1.26
N ALA A 78 4.20 14.42 -1.93
CA ALA A 78 3.88 15.76 -2.39
C ALA A 78 3.27 16.66 -1.28
N GLY A 79 3.01 16.11 -0.10
CA GLY A 79 2.41 16.79 1.06
C GLY A 79 3.37 17.02 2.21
#